data_AF-A0AA36GN18-F1
#
_entry.id   AF-A0AA36GN18-F1
#
_cell.length_a   1.000
_cell.length_b   1.000
_cell.length_c   1.000
_cell.angle_alpha   90.00
_cell.angle_beta   90.00
_cell.angle_gamma   90.00
#
_symmetry.space_group_name_H-M   'P 1'
#
loop_
_entity.id
_entity.type
_entity.pdbx_description
1 polymer ?
#
loop_
_entity_poly.entity_id
_entity_poly.type
_entity_poly.pdbx_seq_one_letter_code
_entity_poly.pdbx_strand_id
1 'polypeptide(L)'
;MGLFGDELLLPPADCARIHGRYWAALGETESQRRKRFDALSEARTDWSTHAREALCRALADIRQYEFDAARLTLMPPKKKRVITTQEGTTIEKTEVRESPEED
;
A
#
# COMPACT_ATOMS: atom_id res chain seq x y z
N MET A 1 9.76 -21.31 7.72
CA MET A 1 9.09 -20.29 8.56
C MET A 1 8.15 -19.50 7.66
N GLY A 2 6.88 -19.89 7.58
CA GLY A 2 5.89 -19.15 6.80
C GLY A 2 5.68 -17.77 7.43
N LEU A 3 5.70 -16.71 6.60
CA LEU A 3 5.54 -15.31 7.03
C LEU A 3 4.14 -14.98 7.55
N PHE A 4 3.20 -15.92 7.42
CA PHE A 4 1.84 -15.82 7.88
C PHE A 4 1.51 -17.13 8.60
N GLY A 5 0.97 -17.07 9.81
CA GLY A 5 0.46 -18.28 10.46
C GLY A 5 -0.68 -18.83 9.61
N ASP A 6 -0.68 -20.13 9.28
CA ASP A 6 -1.73 -20.80 8.50
C ASP A 6 -3.13 -20.55 9.08
N GLU A 7 -3.18 -20.27 10.39
CA GLU A 7 -4.31 -19.79 11.17
C GLU A 7 -5.00 -18.51 10.63
N LEU A 8 -4.31 -17.67 9.85
CA LEU A 8 -4.86 -16.45 9.23
C LEU A 8 -5.51 -16.69 7.86
N LEU A 9 -5.29 -17.86 7.26
CA LEU A 9 -5.90 -18.27 5.99
C LEU A 9 -7.23 -18.99 6.19
N LEU A 10 -7.57 -19.33 7.43
CA LEU A 10 -8.79 -20.02 7.77
C LEU A 10 -10.02 -19.10 7.69
N PRO A 11 -11.19 -19.66 7.33
CA PRO A 11 -12.46 -18.96 7.48
C PRO A 11 -12.66 -18.48 8.94
N PRO A 12 -13.33 -17.33 9.17
CA PRO A 12 -13.61 -16.80 10.51
C PRO A 12 -14.18 -17.82 11.51
N ALA A 13 -15.03 -18.73 11.03
CA ALA A 13 -15.66 -19.77 11.84
C ALA A 13 -14.65 -20.80 12.38
N ASP A 14 -13.54 -21.03 11.65
CA ASP A 14 -12.51 -22.00 12.00
C ASP A 14 -11.39 -21.39 12.86
N CYS A 15 -11.18 -20.06 12.78
CA CYS A 15 -10.24 -19.34 13.63
C CYS A 15 -10.58 -19.45 15.13
N ALA A 16 -11.88 -19.42 15.45
CA ALA A 16 -12.36 -19.62 16.82
C ALA A 16 -12.09 -21.05 17.33
N ARG A 17 -12.13 -22.04 16.43
CA ARG A 17 -11.92 -23.46 16.78
C ARG A 17 -10.44 -23.80 17.03
N ILE A 18 -9.54 -23.09 16.37
CA ILE A 18 -8.10 -23.39 16.43
C ILE A 18 -7.38 -22.62 17.54
N HIS A 19 -8.07 -21.70 18.24
CA HIS A 19 -7.55 -20.93 19.39
C HIS A 19 -6.08 -20.53 19.23
N GLY A 20 -5.74 -20.06 18.03
CA GLY A 20 -4.39 -19.72 17.65
C GLY A 20 -3.83 -18.55 18.47
N ARG A 21 -2.51 -18.33 18.42
CA ARG A 21 -1.85 -17.24 19.16
C ARG A 21 -2.48 -15.87 18.88
N TYR A 22 -2.97 -15.68 17.65
CA TYR A 22 -3.64 -14.45 17.24
C TYR A 22 -5.05 -14.33 17.80
N TRP A 23 -5.81 -15.43 17.89
CA TRP A 23 -7.14 -15.44 18.52
C TRP A 23 -7.03 -15.10 20.01
N ALA A 24 -6.07 -15.71 20.72
CA ALA A 24 -5.80 -15.41 22.12
C ALA A 24 -5.38 -13.95 22.35
N ALA A 25 -4.65 -13.34 21.42
CA ALA A 25 -4.23 -11.95 21.50
C ALA A 25 -5.40 -10.94 21.35
N LEU A 26 -6.55 -11.35 20.83
CA LEU A 26 -7.71 -10.45 20.66
C LEU A 26 -8.38 -10.12 22.00
N GLY A 27 -8.28 -10.97 23.01
CA GLY A 27 -8.90 -10.73 24.31
C GLY A 27 -8.85 -11.94 25.24
N GLU A 28 -9.12 -11.69 26.52
CA GLU A 28 -9.11 -12.73 27.55
C GLU A 28 -10.37 -13.59 27.52
N THR A 29 -11.52 -12.97 27.20
CA THR A 29 -12.80 -13.65 27.10
C THR A 29 -13.24 -13.87 25.65
N GLU A 30 -13.99 -14.93 25.42
CA GLU A 30 -14.48 -15.27 24.08
C GLU A 30 -15.38 -14.18 23.47
N SER A 31 -16.16 -13.49 24.31
CA SER A 31 -16.98 -12.34 23.88
C SER A 31 -16.14 -11.15 23.44
N GLN A 32 -15.04 -10.85 24.15
CA GLN A 32 -14.09 -9.80 23.74
C GLN A 32 -13.42 -10.16 22.42
N ARG A 33 -12.99 -11.42 22.26
CA ARG A 33 -12.33 -11.89 21.03
C ARG A 33 -13.23 -11.75 19.81
N ARG A 34 -14.49 -12.22 19.91
CA ARG A 34 -15.48 -12.07 18.84
C ARG A 34 -15.70 -10.60 18.48
N LYS A 35 -15.95 -9.74 19.47
CA LYS A 35 -16.17 -8.31 19.23
C LYS A 35 -14.99 -7.64 18.53
N ARG A 36 -13.75 -7.95 18.95
CA ARG A 36 -12.56 -7.41 18.29
C ARG A 36 -12.33 -8.00 16.91
N PHE A 37 -12.62 -9.28 16.71
CA PHE A 37 -12.53 -9.93 15.41
C PHE A 37 -13.49 -9.31 14.40
N ASP A 38 -14.74 -9.07 14.81
CA ASP A 38 -15.76 -8.44 13.97
C ASP A 38 -15.33 -7.01 13.59
N ALA A 39 -14.87 -6.21 14.57
CA ALA A 39 -14.34 -4.87 14.31
C ALA A 39 -13.13 -4.86 13.36
N LEU A 40 -12.21 -5.81 13.49
CA LEU A 40 -11.08 -5.96 12.57
C LEU A 40 -11.53 -6.42 11.18
N SER A 41 -12.59 -7.23 11.10
CA SER A 41 -13.16 -7.69 9.83
C SER A 41 -13.86 -6.56 9.07
N GLU A 42 -14.59 -5.71 9.78
CA GLU A 42 -15.17 -4.48 9.24
C GLU A 42 -14.07 -3.54 8.75
N ALA A 43 -13.09 -3.23 9.61
CA ALA A 43 -11.96 -2.39 9.22
C ALA A 43 -11.19 -2.96 8.02
N ARG A 44 -10.96 -4.27 7.96
CA ARG A 44 -10.35 -4.91 6.78
C ARG A 44 -11.17 -4.68 5.53
N THR A 45 -12.50 -4.74 5.62
CA THR A 45 -13.39 -4.54 4.48
C THR A 45 -13.29 -3.10 3.97
N ASP A 46 -13.36 -2.12 4.89
CA ASP A 46 -13.24 -0.69 4.57
C ASP A 46 -11.89 -0.36 3.91
N TRP A 47 -10.80 -0.90 4.47
CA TRP A 47 -9.45 -0.65 3.97
C TRP A 47 -9.09 -1.49 2.74
N SER A 48 -9.81 -2.57 2.44
CA SER A 48 -9.42 -3.50 1.37
C SER A 48 -9.34 -2.84 0.00
N THR A 49 -10.27 -1.92 -0.30
CA THR A 49 -10.30 -1.19 -1.57
C THR A 49 -9.14 -0.20 -1.63
N HIS A 50 -8.93 0.60 -0.58
CA HIS A 50 -7.83 1.57 -0.52
C HIS A 50 -6.45 0.90 -0.58
N ALA A 51 -6.27 -0.21 0.13
CA ALA A 51 -5.04 -0.98 0.09
C ALA A 51 -4.79 -1.54 -1.32
N ARG A 52 -5.82 -2.09 -1.98
CA ARG A 52 -5.71 -2.60 -3.35
C ARG A 52 -5.35 -1.49 -4.33
N GLU A 53 -6.01 -0.34 -4.24
CA GLU A 53 -5.71 0.81 -5.10
C GLU A 53 -4.29 1.33 -4.90
N ALA A 54 -3.85 1.49 -3.66
CA ALA A 54 -2.49 1.93 -3.34
C ALA A 54 -1.44 0.95 -3.88
N LEU A 55 -1.66 -0.36 -3.70
CA LEU A 55 -0.78 -1.40 -4.24
C LEU A 55 -0.76 -1.39 -5.77
N CYS A 56 -1.92 -1.26 -6.42
CA CYS A 56 -2.00 -1.16 -7.88
C CYS A 56 -1.22 0.06 -8.41
N ARG A 57 -1.34 1.22 -7.74
CA ARG A 57 -0.59 2.43 -8.11
C ARG A 57 0.91 2.24 -7.93
N ALA A 58 1.34 1.74 -6.76
CA ALA A 58 2.75 1.48 -6.50
C ALA A 58 3.36 0.48 -7.50
N LEU A 59 2.63 -0.59 -7.84
CA LEU A 59 3.08 -1.54 -8.86
C LEU A 59 3.12 -0.93 -10.26
N ALA A 60 2.16 -0.07 -10.60
CA ALA A 60 2.19 0.66 -11.86
C ALA A 60 3.41 1.58 -11.94
N ASP A 61 3.75 2.27 -10.86
CA ASP A 61 4.94 3.12 -10.79
C ASP A 61 6.21 2.29 -10.98
N ILE A 62 6.37 1.18 -10.25
CA ILE A 62 7.53 0.29 -10.36
C ILE A 62 7.70 -0.25 -11.78
N ARG A 63 6.60 -0.59 -12.48
CA ARG A 63 6.66 -1.08 -13.87
C ARG A 63 7.20 -0.04 -14.86
N GLN A 64 7.14 1.24 -14.52
CA GLN A 64 7.70 2.30 -15.36
C GLN A 64 9.19 2.51 -15.13
N TYR A 65 9.80 1.87 -14.12
CA TYR A 65 11.24 1.96 -13.91
C TYR A 65 11.97 1.20 -15.01
N GLU A 66 13.00 1.84 -15.56
CA GLU A 66 13.87 1.25 -16.56
C GLU A 66 15.17 0.82 -15.88
N PHE A 67 15.69 -0.34 -16.27
CA PHE A 67 16.98 -0.81 -15.77
C PHE A 67 18.12 -0.10 -16.50
N ASP A 68 18.94 0.63 -15.76
CA ASP A 68 20.18 1.23 -16.29
C ASP A 68 21.32 0.20 -16.15
N ALA A 69 21.69 -0.42 -17.26
CA ALA A 69 22.77 -1.41 -17.31
C ALA A 69 24.15 -0.83 -16.97
N ALA A 70 24.36 0.48 -17.14
CA ALA A 70 25.64 1.12 -16.81
C ALA A 70 25.79 1.36 -15.30
N ARG A 71 24.68 1.63 -14.62
CA ARG A 71 24.66 1.86 -13.16
C ARG A 71 24.22 0.64 -12.36
N LEU A 72 23.75 -0.42 -13.02
CA LEU A 72 23.15 -1.61 -12.42
C LEU A 72 22.01 -1.29 -11.44
N THR A 73 21.22 -0.25 -11.75
CA THR A 73 20.15 0.26 -10.89
C THR A 73 18.85 0.46 -11.67
N LEU A 74 17.70 0.30 -10.98
CA LEU A 74 16.40 0.73 -11.51
C LEU A 74 16.30 2.25 -11.41
N MET A 75 16.08 2.91 -12.55
CA MET A 75 15.88 4.36 -12.60
C MET A 75 14.40 4.68 -12.83
N PRO A 76 13.85 5.71 -12.16
CA PRO A 76 12.49 6.13 -12.41
C PRO A 76 12.31 6.56 -13.87
N PRO A 77 11.10 6.44 -14.43
CA PRO A 77 10.82 6.86 -15.79
C PRO A 77 11.18 8.33 -15.97
N LYS A 78 11.85 8.64 -17.09
CA LYS A 78 12.14 10.03 -17.46
C LYS A 78 10.79 10.74 -17.68
N LYS A 79 10.47 11.74 -16.85
CA LYS A 79 9.26 12.56 -17.03
C LYS A 79 9.28 13.17 -18.43
N LYS A 80 8.38 12.73 -19.32
CA LYS A 80 8.18 13.38 -20.61
C LYS A 80 7.58 14.76 -20.34
N ARG A 81 8.31 15.83 -20.67
CA ARG A 81 7.75 17.18 -20.71
C ARG A 81 6.64 17.18 -21.76
N VAL A 82 5.40 17.35 -21.34
CA VAL A 82 4.29 17.64 -22.25
C VAL A 82 4.44 19.09 -22.65
N ILE A 83 5.02 19.34 -23.82
CA ILE A 83 5.02 20.66 -24.44
C ILE A 83 3.65 20.81 -25.11
N THR A 84 2.71 21.46 -24.42
CA THR A 84 1.47 21.89 -25.05
C THR A 84 1.79 23.12 -25.88
N THR A 85 2.05 22.94 -27.17
CA THR A 85 2.11 24.05 -28.13
C THR A 85 0.69 24.58 -28.33
N GLN A 86 0.29 25.56 -27.52
CA GLN A 86 -0.78 26.47 -27.92
C GLN A 86 -0.15 27.54 -28.80
N GLU A 87 -0.76 27.78 -29.96
CA GLU A 87 -0.32 28.76 -30.94
C GLU A 87 -0.04 30.12 -30.26
N GLY A 88 1.25 30.50 -30.19
CA GLY A 88 1.64 31.90 -30.14
C GLY A 88 2.40 32.45 -28.93
N THR A 89 2.35 31.85 -27.74
CA THR A 89 3.07 32.44 -26.57
C THR A 89 3.58 31.39 -25.61
N THR A 90 4.90 31.28 -25.49
CA THR A 90 5.57 30.45 -24.47
C THR A 90 5.50 31.19 -23.13
N ILE A 91 4.78 30.64 -22.15
CA ILE A 91 4.89 31.07 -20.75
C ILE A 91 5.52 29.93 -19.98
N GLU A 92 6.80 30.07 -19.66
CA GLU A 92 7.49 29.19 -18.73
C GLU A 92 7.02 29.51 -17.31
N LYS A 93 6.06 28.74 -16.79
CA LYS A 93 5.70 28.82 -15.37
C LYS A 93 6.56 27.83 -14.58
N THR A 94 7.70 28.30 -14.10
CA THR A 94 8.49 27.64 -13.06
C THR A 94 7.75 27.74 -11.73
N GLU A 95 7.08 26.67 -11.33
CA GLU A 95 6.68 26.49 -9.94
C GLU A 95 7.81 25.76 -9.21
N VAL A 96 8.76 26.55 -8.69
CA VAL A 96 9.77 26.08 -7.75
C VAL A 96 9.06 25.88 -6.43
N ARG A 97 8.73 24.63 -6.09
CA ARG A 97 8.31 24.29 -4.73
C ARG A 97 9.59 24.17 -3.89
N GLU A 98 9.96 25.27 -3.24
CA GLU A 98 10.95 25.30 -2.16
C GLU A 98 10.64 24.18 -1.18
N SER A 99 11.57 23.23 -1.06
CA SER A 99 11.58 22.27 0.04
C SER A 99 12.24 22.96 1.23
N PRO A 100 11.65 22.90 2.43
CA PRO A 100 12.24 23.52 3.61
C PRO A 100 13.55 22.80 3.94
N GLU A 101 14.62 23.57 4.05
CA GLU A 101 15.91 23.14 4.60
C GLU A 101 15.68 22.71 6.06
N GLU A 102 16.08 21.48 6.39
CA GLU A 102 16.17 20.99 7.77
C GLU A 102 17.49 21.48 8.36
N ASP A 103 17.42 22.34 9.40
CA ASP A 103 18.49 22.57 10.37
C ASP A 103 18.24 21.74 11.64
#